data_AF-A0A519JTY8-F1
#
_entry.id   AF-A0A519JTY8-F1
#
_cell.length_a   1.000
_cell.length_b   1.000
_cell.length_c   1.000
_cell.angle_alpha   90.00
_cell.angle_beta   90.00
_cell.angle_gamma   90.00
#
_symmetry.space_group_name_H-M   'P 1'
#
loop_
_entity.id
_entity.type
_entity.pdbx_description
1 polymer ?
#
loop_
_entity_poly.entity_id
_entity_poly.type
_entity_poly.pdbx_seq_one_letter_code
_entity_poly.pdbx_strand_id
1 'polypeptide(L)' 'MTKPLKIDFVSDVVCPWCVVGLGGLETALDTLKAEGIEAEIAFRPFELNPQMAPEGENIVDHIGRKYGSTPEQSAQNRA' A
#
# COMPACT_ATOMS: atom_id res chain seq x y z
N MET A 1 -14.24 26.98 -9.90
CA MET A 1 -14.36 26.04 -11.05
C MET A 1 -13.86 24.70 -10.58
N THR A 2 -14.58 23.61 -10.88
CA THR A 2 -14.12 22.26 -10.55
C THR A 2 -12.98 21.84 -11.47
N LYS A 3 -11.98 21.15 -10.91
CA LYS A 3 -10.80 20.62 -11.60
C LYS A 3 -10.80 19.10 -11.43
N PRO A 4 -11.30 18.34 -12.43
CA PRO A 4 -11.34 16.89 -12.33
C PRO A 4 -9.92 16.32 -12.34
N LEU A 5 -9.67 15.33 -11.48
CA LEU A 5 -8.40 14.61 -11.40
C LEU A 5 -8.66 13.10 -11.37
N LYS A 6 -8.14 12.37 -12.36
CA LYS A 6 -8.17 10.91 -12.32
C LYS A 6 -6.87 10.37 -11.73
N ILE A 7 -6.98 9.43 -10.80
CA ILE A 7 -5.83 8.77 -10.16
C ILE A 7 -5.97 7.26 -10.36
N ASP A 8 -5.03 6.66 -11.07
CA ASP A 8 -4.89 5.21 -11.11
C ASP A 8 -4.02 4.78 -9.91
N PHE A 9 -4.65 4.16 -8.90
CA PHE A 9 -3.98 3.72 -7.67
C PHE A 9 -3.60 2.24 -7.79
N VAL A 10 -2.33 1.97 -8.05
CA VAL A 10 -1.79 0.61 -8.18
C VAL A 10 -1.44 0.06 -6.79
N SER A 11 -2.07 -1.02 -6.39
CA SER A 11 -1.88 -1.57 -5.04
C SER A 11 -2.05 -3.08 -4.96
N ASP A 12 -1.32 -3.67 -4.03
CA ASP A 12 -1.50 -5.05 -3.57
C ASP A 12 -2.16 -5.04 -2.18
N VAL A 13 -3.04 -6.00 -1.91
CA VAL A 13 -3.70 -6.19 -0.61
C VAL A 13 -2.73 -6.57 0.51
N VAL A 14 -1.61 -7.23 0.20
CA VAL A 14 -0.62 -7.66 1.22
C VAL A 14 0.35 -6.54 1.60
N CYS A 15 0.36 -5.46 0.83
CA CYS A 15 1.32 -4.36 0.94
C CYS A 15 0.96 -3.45 2.12
N PRO A 16 1.72 -3.46 3.24
CA PRO A 16 1.39 -2.62 4.40
C PRO A 16 1.52 -1.12 4.07
N TRP A 17 2.38 -0.76 3.13
CA TRP A 17 2.56 0.63 2.72
C TRP A 17 1.47 1.14 1.77
N CYS A 18 0.76 0.24 1.09
CA CYS A 18 -0.28 0.64 0.14
C CYS A 18 -1.51 1.17 0.89
N VAL A 19 -1.87 0.58 2.04
CA VAL A 19 -2.93 1.13 2.90
C VAL A 19 -2.52 2.44 3.58
N VAL A 20 -1.27 2.55 4.03
CA VAL A 20 -0.74 3.82 4.58
C VAL A 20 -0.74 4.92 3.51
N GLY A 21 -0.32 4.59 2.29
CA GLY A 21 -0.33 5.48 1.15
C GLY A 21 -1.74 5.91 0.74
N LEU A 22 -2.71 5.00 0.77
CA LEU A 22 -4.11 5.32 0.49
C LEU A 22 -4.66 6.32 1.52
N GLY A 23 -4.45 6.09 2.82
CA GLY A 23 -4.89 7.02 3.86
C GLY A 23 -4.24 8.41 3.73
N GLY A 24 -2.95 8.45 3.38
CA GLY A 24 -2.25 9.71 3.09
C GLY A 24 -2.81 10.43 1.85
N LEU A 25 -3.11 9.68 0.79
CA LEU A 25 -3.74 10.20 -0.43
C LEU A 25 -5.12 10.78 -0.12
N GLU A 26 -5.98 10.04 0.59
CA GLU A 26 -7.32 10.49 0.99
C GLU A 26 -7.26 11.79 1.80
N THR A 27 -6.33 11.87 2.77
CA THR A 27 -6.09 13.08 3.57
C THR A 27 -5.70 14.29 2.70
N ALA A 28 -4.81 14.08 1.73
CA ALA A 28 -4.39 15.13 0.81
C ALA A 28 -5.53 15.58 -0.10
N LEU A 29 -6.32 14.64 -0.64
CA LEU A 29 -7.47 14.94 -1.49
C LEU A 29 -8.55 15.72 -0.74
N ASP A 30 -8.80 15.39 0.53
CA ASP A 30 -9.73 16.14 1.37
C ASP A 30 -9.31 17.60 1.54
N THR A 31 -8.00 17.85 1.70
CA THR A 31 -7.46 19.22 1.78
C THR A 31 -7.66 19.97 0.46
N LEU A 32 -7.44 19.30 -0.67
CA LEU A 32 -7.50 19.90 -2.01
C LEU A 32 -8.92 20.17 -2.51
N LYS A 33 -9.97 19.66 -1.84
CA LYS A 33 -11.37 19.99 -2.15
C LYS A 33 -11.63 21.50 -2.13
N ALA A 34 -11.00 22.23 -1.20
CA ALA A 34 -11.15 23.69 -1.09
C ALA A 34 -10.61 24.43 -2.32
N GLU A 35 -9.69 23.82 -3.08
CA GLU A 35 -9.15 24.35 -4.33
C GLU A 35 -9.98 23.96 -5.56
N GLY A 36 -11.10 23.27 -5.34
CA GLY A 36 -12.01 22.79 -6.36
C GLY A 36 -11.52 21.51 -7.05
N ILE A 37 -10.56 20.76 -6.48
CA ILE A 37 -10.15 19.47 -7.04
C ILE A 37 -11.22 18.41 -6.73
N GLU A 38 -11.65 17.71 -7.79
CA GLU A 38 -12.59 16.61 -7.70
C GLU A 38 -11.90 15.35 -8.23
N ALA A 39 -11.46 14.49 -7.31
CA ALA A 39 -10.66 13.32 -7.65
C ALA A 39 -11.50 12.05 -7.79
N GLU A 40 -11.23 11.27 -8.84
CA GLU A 40 -11.73 9.92 -9.03
C GLU A 40 -10.56 8.94 -8.91
N ILE A 41 -10.64 8.02 -7.94
CA ILE A 41 -9.63 6.99 -7.74
C ILE A 41 -10.08 5.70 -8.43
N ALA A 42 -9.27 5.22 -9.38
CA ALA A 42 -9.43 3.93 -10.02
C ALA A 42 -8.36 2.96 -9.48
N PHE A 43 -8.80 1.95 -8.72
CA PHE A 43 -7.90 0.93 -8.18
C PHE A 43 -7.42 -0.02 -9.29
N ARG A 44 -6.11 -0.22 -9.34
CA ARG A 44 -5.44 -1.15 -10.27
C ARG A 44 -4.76 -2.26 -9.45
N PRO A 45 -5.15 -3.52 -9.64
CA PRO A 45 -4.57 -4.62 -8.88
C PRO A 45 -3.09 -4.79 -9.22
N PHE A 46 -2.31 -5.16 -8.21
CA PHE A 46 -0.90 -5.51 -8.34
C PHE A 46 -0.58 -6.69 -7.43
N GLU A 47 0.35 -7.53 -7.85
CA GLU A 47 0.87 -8.64 -7.05
C GLU A 47 2.36 -8.42 -6.79
N LEU A 48 2.73 -8.17 -5.53
CA LEU A 48 4.11 -8.00 -5.09
C LEU A 48 4.93 -9.29 -5.24
N ASN A 49 4.27 -10.44 -5.13
CA ASN A 49 4.89 -11.74 -5.31
C ASN A 49 4.01 -12.66 -6.17
N PRO A 50 4.07 -12.53 -7.51
CA PRO A 50 3.27 -13.35 -8.44
C PRO A 50 3.62 -14.85 -8.40
N GLN A 51 4.73 -15.22 -7.75
CA GLN A 51 5.18 -16.61 -7.59
C GLN A 51 4.83 -17.18 -6.21
N MET A 52 4.06 -16.46 -5.39
CA MET A 52 3.62 -16.96 -4.09
C MET A 52 2.74 -18.20 -4.26
N ALA A 53 2.99 -19.23 -3.46
CA ALA A 53 2.17 -20.44 -3.48
C ALA A 53 0.74 -20.15 -2.98
N PRO A 54 -0.29 -20.89 -3.44
CA PRO A 54 -1.68 -20.66 -3.03
C PRO A 54 -1.93 -20.74 -1.52
N GLU A 55 -1.16 -21.57 -0.81
CA GLU A 55 -1.18 -21.70 0.64
C GLU A 55 -0.55 -20.51 1.39
N GLY A 56 0.12 -19.62 0.67
CA GLY A 56 0.85 -18.48 1.23
C GLY A 56 2.13 -18.89 1.96
N GLU A 57 2.65 -17.96 2.74
CA GLU A 57 3.85 -18.15 3.55
C GLU A 57 3.70 -17.40 4.88
N ASN A 58 4.36 -17.88 5.93
CA ASN A 58 4.49 -17.12 7.17
C ASN A 58 5.21 -15.79 6.88
N ILE A 59 4.60 -14.68 7.31
CA ILE A 59 5.15 -13.35 7.02
C ILE A 59 6.54 -13.11 7.62
N VAL A 60 6.85 -13.67 8.80
CA VAL A 60 8.16 -13.50 9.43
C VAL A 60 9.23 -14.22 8.62
N ASP A 61 8.94 -15.44 8.18
CA ASP A 61 9.86 -16.23 7.34
C ASP A 61 10.04 -15.58 5.97
N HIS A 62 8.94 -15.12 5.35
CA HIS A 62 8.95 -14.40 4.08
C HIS A 62 9.84 -13.15 4.15
N ILE A 63 9.61 -12.29 5.15
CA ILE A 63 10.35 -11.04 5.33
C ILE A 63 11.81 -11.33 5.68
N GLY A 64 12.08 -12.31 6.54
CA GLY A 64 13.44 -12.75 6.89
C GLY A 64 14.21 -13.21 5.67
N ARG A 65 13.59 -14.04 4.81
CA ARG A 65 14.20 -14.53 3.56
C ARG A 65 14.36 -13.44 2.51
N LYS A 66 13.39 -12.52 2.40
CA LYS A 66 13.39 -11.41 1.43
C LYS A 66 14.40 -10.31 1.77
N TYR A 67 14.52 -9.96 3.05
CA TYR A 67 15.30 -8.80 3.49
C TYR A 67 16.52 -9.17 4.34
N GLY A 68 16.74 -10.46 4.64
CA GLY A 68 17.86 -10.95 5.45
C GLY A 68 17.75 -10.60 6.93
N SER A 69 16.54 -10.33 7.44
CA SER A 69 16.32 -9.99 8.84
C SER A 69 16.19 -11.21 9.74
N THR A 70 16.73 -11.12 10.96
CA THR A 70 16.53 -12.17 11.98
C THR A 70 15.14 -12.05 12.62
N PRO A 71 14.61 -13.12 13.22
CA PRO A 71 13.35 -13.06 13.97
C PRO A 71 13.34 -11.97 15.06
N GLU A 72 14.47 -11.75 15.75
CA GLU A 72 14.61 -10.75 16.80
C GLU A 72 14.55 -9.32 16.24
N GLN A 73 15.22 -9.06 15.11
CA GLN A 73 15.15 -7.77 14.42
C GLN A 73 13.71 -7.50 13.94
N SER A 74 13.05 -8.54 13.40
CA SER A 74 11.66 -8.48 12.96
C SER A 74 10.72 -8.15 14.12
N ALA A 75 10.97 -8.72 15.32
CA ALA A 75 10.21 -8.41 16.53
C ALA A 75 10.46 -6.98 17.03
N GLN A 76 11.71 -6.51 17.03
CA GLN A 76 12.04 -5.12 17.38
C GLN A 76 11.34 -4.10 16.48
N ASN A 77 11.24 -4.37 15.18
CA ASN A 77 10.55 -3.47 14.25
C ASN A 77 9.02 -3.40 14.46
N ARG A 78 8.44 -4.35 15.19
CA ARG A 78 7.00 -4.41 15.50
C ARG A 78 6.67 -3.97 16.93
N ALA A 79 7.67 -3.75 17.78
CA ALA A 79 7.50 -3.28 19.15
C ALA A 79 7.21 -1.78 19.17
#